data_AF-A0A7W7IJM6-F1
#
_entry.id   AF-A0A7W7IJM6-F1
#
_cell.length_a   1.000
_cell.length_b   1.000
_cell.length_c   1.000
_cell.angle_alpha   90.00
_cell.angle_beta   90.00
_cell.angle_gamma   90.00
#
_symmetry.space_group_name_H-M   'P 1'
#
loop_
_entity.id
_entity.type
_entity.pdbx_description
1 polymer ?
#
loop_
_entity_poly.entity_id
_entity_poly.type
_entity_poly.pdbx_seq_one_letter_code
_entity_poly.pdbx_strand_id
1 'polypeptide(L)'
;MPRPWSDGQELRLYQDALDQVEIADRVGFDYVWEVEHHFLEEYSHSSAPEVFLGAASQRTKRIRLGHGIVQLPPAVNHPARIAERIATLDLVSNGRVDFGTGEASSSAELGGFGVRRTDKRAQWQDAIDAITRMFVEEPFAGWNSPDIRMPPRNVLPKTVQKPHPPLWVACSRRETIQFAARNGIGALSFSFVEPEDAGRWVDEYYRIIESDECVPAGFAVNPNVTVVLPMMLHEDEATAIERGIDGAHFFAFALAHYYGSTPHDPGRTDVWQEFLERRASRGLSREQIIANAGTLNVNVGSLRGAVGTPEQVVDLVRRYESVGVDQVSFVLQAGPNEHEHICESLELFGKAVLPHFTEGREEREAAKAERLAPAIEAALARRKPARTSPPGYRIDEEAEVARASRGRRPVEDIRAAGRRRFRQGFYKLVHGRSDAQIERRFGPAAQRVFFAGMARAYDPSASGGFTGELEFRLSRADGEAVWTLGIGKTRARARQGPAKDPALTLSVATADFLRILAGDANPASLLMDGRLELSGDFELAPRLSEMFGGPSPY
;
A
#
# COMPACT_ATOMS: atom_id res chain seq x y z
N MET A 1 13.65 -0.35 -11.40
CA MET A 1 14.60 -0.29 -12.54
C MET A 1 14.20 -1.37 -13.54
N PRO A 2 13.79 -0.98 -14.75
CA PRO A 2 13.47 -1.90 -15.85
C PRO A 2 14.61 -2.87 -16.19
N ARG A 3 14.27 -4.04 -16.75
CA ARG A 3 15.25 -4.93 -17.40
C ARG A 3 15.71 -4.39 -18.76
N PRO A 4 16.88 -4.85 -19.28
CA PRO A 4 17.76 -5.89 -18.73
C PRO A 4 18.64 -5.38 -17.59
N TRP A 5 18.89 -6.25 -16.61
CA TRP A 5 19.83 -5.98 -15.54
C TRP A 5 21.23 -6.46 -15.88
N SER A 6 22.24 -5.62 -15.64
CA SER A 6 23.65 -5.93 -15.83
C SER A 6 24.45 -5.68 -14.56
N ASP A 7 25.62 -6.31 -14.48
CA ASP A 7 26.51 -6.22 -13.32
C ASP A 7 26.81 -4.75 -12.97
N GLY A 8 26.60 -4.41 -11.69
CA GLY A 8 26.87 -3.08 -11.15
C GLY A 8 25.76 -2.04 -11.36
N GLN A 9 24.66 -2.35 -12.05
CA GLN A 9 23.55 -1.39 -12.22
C GLN A 9 22.86 -1.05 -10.91
N GLU A 10 22.63 -2.02 -10.02
CA GLU A 10 22.04 -1.74 -8.71
C GLU A 10 22.98 -0.85 -7.87
N LEU A 11 24.29 -1.12 -7.88
CA LEU A 11 25.26 -0.27 -7.21
C LEU A 11 25.18 1.16 -7.73
N ARG A 12 25.15 1.34 -9.05
CA ARG A 12 25.02 2.66 -9.67
C ARG A 12 23.73 3.35 -9.25
N LEU A 13 22.60 2.66 -9.34
CA LEU A 13 21.28 3.18 -8.92
C LEU A 13 21.31 3.74 -7.49
N TYR A 14 21.94 3.02 -6.55
CA TYR A 14 22.07 3.47 -5.16
C TYR A 14 22.99 4.69 -5.01
N GLN A 15 24.12 4.75 -5.74
CA GLN A 15 25.00 5.93 -5.72
C GLN A 15 24.33 7.16 -6.35
N ASP A 16 23.70 6.97 -7.50
CA ASP A 16 22.93 7.97 -8.23
C ASP A 16 21.80 8.54 -7.36
N ALA A 17 21.08 7.68 -6.62
CA ALA A 17 20.06 8.11 -5.68
C ALA A 17 20.63 8.98 -4.55
N LEU A 18 21.79 8.62 -3.99
CA LEU A 18 22.44 9.44 -2.95
C LEU A 18 22.88 10.81 -3.49
N ASP A 19 23.38 10.86 -4.72
CA ASP A 19 23.75 12.11 -5.38
C ASP A 19 22.52 13.00 -5.64
N GLN A 20 21.40 12.40 -6.08
CA GLN A 20 20.12 13.10 -6.25
C GLN A 20 19.62 13.70 -4.93
N VAL A 21 19.75 12.97 -3.82
CA VAL A 21 19.37 13.47 -2.49
C VAL A 21 20.27 14.62 -2.02
N GLU A 22 21.57 14.59 -2.35
CA GLU A 22 22.49 15.69 -2.09
C GLU A 22 22.12 16.95 -2.88
N ILE A 23 21.71 16.80 -4.14
CA ILE A 23 21.17 17.90 -4.95
C ILE A 23 19.88 18.44 -4.32
N ALA A 24 18.94 17.56 -3.97
CA ALA A 24 17.66 17.95 -3.38
C ALA A 24 17.86 18.79 -2.09
N ASP A 25 18.75 18.35 -1.19
CA ASP A 25 19.13 19.10 0.00
C ASP A 25 19.74 20.46 -0.35
N ARG A 26 20.67 20.50 -1.31
CA ARG A 26 21.34 21.74 -1.76
C ARG A 26 20.35 22.77 -2.29
N VAL A 27 19.42 22.36 -3.14
CA VAL A 27 18.51 23.26 -3.87
C VAL A 27 17.26 23.64 -3.08
N GLY A 28 17.00 22.98 -1.95
CA GLY A 28 16.01 23.42 -0.96
C GLY A 28 14.77 22.55 -0.83
N PHE A 29 14.79 21.29 -1.29
CA PHE A 29 13.72 20.36 -0.96
C PHE A 29 13.69 20.08 0.55
N ASP A 30 12.48 20.05 1.12
CA ASP A 30 12.31 19.86 2.57
C ASP A 30 12.39 18.39 3.00
N TYR A 31 12.00 17.45 2.12
CA TYR A 31 11.89 16.03 2.44
C TYR A 31 12.45 15.16 1.31
N VAL A 32 13.14 14.08 1.69
CA VAL A 32 13.32 12.88 0.88
C VAL A 32 12.50 11.75 1.52
N TRP A 33 11.74 11.02 0.69
CA TRP A 33 10.96 9.87 1.12
C TRP A 33 11.52 8.59 0.50
N GLU A 34 12.05 7.69 1.33
CA GLU A 34 12.59 6.40 0.89
C GLU A 34 11.58 5.28 1.15
N VAL A 35 11.22 4.55 0.10
CA VAL A 35 10.19 3.49 0.13
C VAL A 35 10.73 2.17 0.70
N GLU A 36 9.85 1.27 1.14
CA GLU A 36 10.21 -0.10 1.51
C GLU A 36 9.39 -1.09 0.66
N HIS A 37 10.09 -1.86 -0.18
CA HIS A 37 9.52 -2.90 -1.01
C HIS A 37 10.33 -4.19 -1.01
N HIS A 38 9.62 -5.32 -1.15
CA HIS A 38 10.21 -6.66 -1.13
C HIS A 38 9.75 -7.51 -2.33
N PHE A 39 10.69 -8.17 -3.01
CA PHE A 39 10.40 -9.15 -4.08
C PHE A 39 9.65 -8.60 -5.32
N LEU A 40 9.54 -7.29 -5.50
CA LEU A 40 8.83 -6.66 -6.63
C LEU A 40 9.80 -6.34 -7.77
N GLU A 41 10.15 -7.34 -8.57
CA GLU A 41 11.08 -7.21 -9.70
C GLU A 41 10.68 -6.06 -10.66
N GLU A 42 11.65 -5.24 -11.04
CA GLU A 42 11.48 -4.06 -11.92
C GLU A 42 10.65 -2.91 -11.36
N TYR A 43 9.94 -3.10 -10.24
CA TYR A 43 9.18 -2.05 -9.54
C TYR A 43 10.03 -1.30 -8.52
N SER A 44 10.64 -1.99 -7.55
CA SER A 44 11.49 -1.33 -6.54
C SER A 44 12.58 -2.26 -6.00
N HIS A 45 13.78 -1.70 -5.87
CA HIS A 45 14.97 -2.37 -5.32
C HIS A 45 15.33 -1.82 -3.92
N SER A 46 14.42 -1.06 -3.30
CA SER A 46 14.63 -0.47 -1.97
C SER A 46 13.94 -1.32 -0.90
N SER A 47 14.72 -2.20 -0.24
CA SER A 47 14.23 -3.12 0.79
C SER A 47 14.71 -2.77 2.22
N ALA A 48 15.70 -1.89 2.32
CA ALA A 48 16.33 -1.48 3.58
C ALA A 48 16.47 0.06 3.64
N PRO A 49 15.34 0.80 3.66
CA PRO A 49 15.36 2.27 3.60
C PRO A 49 16.19 2.90 4.73
N GLU A 50 16.24 2.30 5.92
CA GLU A 50 17.04 2.81 7.04
C GLU A 50 18.55 2.84 6.74
N VAL A 51 19.05 1.93 5.91
CA VAL A 51 20.47 1.88 5.52
C VAL A 51 20.76 3.01 4.55
N PHE A 52 19.91 3.15 3.53
CA PHE A 52 20.01 4.23 2.54
C PHE A 52 19.90 5.60 3.20
N LEU A 53 18.86 5.82 4.01
CA LEU A 53 18.65 7.06 4.76
C LEU A 53 19.77 7.33 5.75
N GLY A 54 20.38 6.29 6.34
CA GLY A 54 21.58 6.40 7.16
C GLY A 54 22.74 7.02 6.37
N ALA A 55 23.00 6.56 5.15
CA ALA A 55 24.02 7.15 4.27
C ALA A 55 23.62 8.59 3.82
N ALA A 56 22.38 8.79 3.39
CA ALA A 56 21.87 10.09 2.98
C ALA A 56 21.97 11.14 4.10
N SER A 57 21.76 10.72 5.35
CA SER A 57 21.88 11.61 6.52
C SER A 57 23.26 12.24 6.65
N GLN A 58 24.31 11.55 6.22
CA GLN A 58 25.69 12.03 6.32
C GLN A 58 26.09 12.94 5.15
N ARG A 59 25.43 12.78 4.00
CA ARG A 59 25.65 13.61 2.80
C ARG A 59 24.83 14.91 2.80
N THR A 60 23.81 15.00 3.64
CA THR A 60 22.86 16.13 3.69
C THR A 60 22.94 16.92 4.99
N LYS A 61 22.40 18.14 5.00
CA LYS A 61 22.42 19.05 6.15
C LYS A 61 21.03 19.49 6.62
N ARG A 62 20.06 19.66 5.73
CA ARG A 62 18.75 20.27 6.05
C ARG A 62 17.58 19.35 5.78
N ILE A 63 17.60 18.65 4.65
CA ILE A 63 16.49 17.81 4.19
C ILE A 63 16.08 16.80 5.26
N ARG A 64 14.78 16.65 5.46
CA ARG A 64 14.19 15.67 6.36
C ARG A 64 14.19 14.30 5.71
N LEU A 65 14.42 13.27 6.52
CA LEU A 65 14.64 11.89 6.10
C LEU A 65 13.39 11.06 6.43
N GLY A 66 12.50 10.96 5.47
CA GLY A 66 11.22 10.28 5.62
C GLY A 66 11.27 8.82 5.19
N HIS A 67 10.70 7.94 6.01
CA HIS A 67 10.30 6.61 5.55
C HIS A 67 8.97 6.71 4.80
N GLY A 68 8.93 6.36 3.52
CA GLY A 68 7.73 6.37 2.67
C GLY A 68 7.38 4.98 2.14
N ILE A 69 7.49 3.90 2.90
CA ILE A 69 7.08 3.75 4.32
C ILE A 69 7.96 2.74 5.06
N VAL A 70 7.72 2.57 6.35
CA VAL A 70 8.00 1.31 7.06
C VAL A 70 6.78 0.38 7.04
N GLN A 71 6.95 -0.87 6.63
CA GLN A 71 5.91 -1.90 6.71
C GLN A 71 5.78 -2.43 8.16
N LEU A 72 4.67 -2.13 8.84
CA LEU A 72 4.46 -2.47 10.26
C LEU A 72 4.02 -3.91 10.60
N PRO A 73 3.53 -4.78 9.68
CA PRO A 73 3.23 -6.15 10.04
C PRO A 73 4.43 -6.84 10.74
N PRO A 74 4.26 -7.39 11.96
CA PRO A 74 5.39 -7.89 12.78
C PRO A 74 6.22 -9.00 12.14
N ALA A 75 5.64 -9.77 11.21
CA ALA A 75 6.35 -10.79 10.46
C ALA A 75 7.32 -10.23 9.41
N VAL A 76 7.10 -8.98 8.96
CA VAL A 76 8.01 -8.25 8.08
C VAL A 76 9.06 -7.54 8.93
N ASN A 77 8.62 -6.68 9.85
CA ASN A 77 9.50 -5.90 10.73
C ASN A 77 9.00 -5.98 12.18
N HIS A 78 9.82 -6.52 13.08
CA HIS A 78 9.45 -6.58 14.50
C HIS A 78 9.35 -5.16 15.11
N PRO A 79 8.28 -4.82 15.85
CA PRO A 79 8.05 -3.48 16.44
C PRO A 79 9.24 -2.89 17.20
N ALA A 80 9.91 -3.69 18.04
CA ALA A 80 11.11 -3.25 18.74
C ALA A 80 12.24 -2.84 17.79
N ARG A 81 12.48 -3.62 16.72
CA ARG A 81 13.49 -3.30 15.71
C ARG A 81 13.16 -2.04 14.94
N ILE A 82 11.86 -1.79 14.70
CA ILE A 82 11.39 -0.53 14.10
C ILE A 82 11.73 0.64 15.03
N ALA A 83 11.34 0.58 16.31
CA ALA A 83 11.64 1.66 17.25
C ALA A 83 13.15 1.92 17.38
N GLU A 84 13.96 0.87 17.45
CA GLU A 84 15.43 0.96 17.53
C GLU A 84 16.05 1.60 16.29
N ARG A 85 15.66 1.19 15.07
CA ARG A 85 16.23 1.75 13.83
C ARG A 85 15.80 3.19 13.59
N ILE A 86 14.54 3.53 13.88
CA ILE A 86 14.04 4.90 13.76
C ILE A 86 14.75 5.82 14.76
N ALA A 87 14.88 5.40 16.02
CA ALA A 87 15.61 6.18 17.03
C ALA A 87 17.09 6.35 16.68
N THR A 88 17.72 5.30 16.14
CA THR A 88 19.12 5.35 15.71
C THR A 88 19.31 6.32 14.54
N LEU A 89 18.46 6.24 13.51
CA LEU A 89 18.51 7.16 12.38
C LEU A 89 18.23 8.61 12.83
N ASP A 90 17.30 8.79 13.78
CA ASP A 90 17.01 10.11 14.34
C ASP A 90 18.21 10.72 15.06
N LEU A 91 18.97 9.91 15.81
CA LEU A 91 20.22 10.35 16.43
C LEU A 91 21.30 10.68 15.40
N VAL A 92 21.53 9.78 14.44
CA VAL A 92 22.58 9.94 13.42
C VAL A 92 22.30 11.11 12.48
N SER A 93 21.02 11.43 12.25
CA SER A 93 20.60 12.56 11.43
C SER A 93 20.43 13.87 12.21
N ASN A 94 20.60 13.86 13.53
CA ASN A 94 20.35 14.99 14.42
C ASN A 94 18.90 15.51 14.39
N GLY A 95 17.93 14.60 14.51
CA GLY A 95 16.51 14.95 14.67
C GLY A 95 15.75 15.20 13.37
N ARG A 96 16.21 14.67 12.23
CA ARG A 96 15.62 14.96 10.91
C ARG A 96 14.66 13.88 10.39
N VAL A 97 14.32 12.87 11.20
CA VAL A 97 13.53 11.73 10.72
C VAL A 97 12.03 12.04 10.67
N ASP A 98 11.35 11.54 9.64
CA ASP A 98 9.90 11.39 9.59
C ASP A 98 9.54 9.91 9.52
N PHE A 99 8.73 9.45 10.47
CA PHE A 99 8.36 8.04 10.59
C PHE A 99 7.06 7.76 9.84
N GLY A 100 7.17 7.61 8.52
CA GLY A 100 6.06 7.13 7.72
C GLY A 100 5.93 5.62 7.73
N THR A 101 4.68 5.18 7.76
CA THR A 101 4.29 3.81 8.06
C THR A 101 3.24 3.32 7.07
N GLY A 102 3.09 2.01 6.98
CA GLY A 102 1.94 1.44 6.31
C GLY A 102 1.81 -0.05 6.51
N GLU A 103 0.67 -0.55 6.07
CA GLU A 103 0.24 -1.93 6.28
C GLU A 103 0.72 -2.88 5.17
N ALA A 104 1.45 -2.37 4.18
CA ALA A 104 1.71 -3.00 2.89
C ALA A 104 0.42 -3.37 2.13
N SER A 105 0.54 -3.68 0.84
CA SER A 105 -0.63 -4.14 0.08
C SER A 105 -0.35 -5.12 -1.05
N SER A 106 0.89 -5.27 -1.53
CA SER A 106 1.19 -6.29 -2.53
C SER A 106 0.99 -7.70 -1.95
N SER A 107 0.31 -8.56 -2.71
CA SER A 107 0.20 -9.99 -2.36
C SER A 107 1.55 -10.69 -2.41
N ALA A 108 2.44 -10.25 -3.31
CA ALA A 108 3.77 -10.84 -3.47
C ALA A 108 4.62 -10.58 -2.22
N GLU A 109 4.61 -9.35 -1.71
CA GLU A 109 5.30 -8.96 -0.46
C GLU A 109 4.73 -9.68 0.76
N LEU A 110 3.45 -9.50 1.01
CA LEU A 110 2.77 -10.06 2.19
C LEU A 110 2.88 -11.59 2.21
N GLY A 111 2.74 -12.23 1.04
CA GLY A 111 2.90 -13.68 0.89
C GLY A 111 4.31 -14.16 1.23
N GLY A 112 5.35 -13.42 0.84
CA GLY A 112 6.74 -13.74 1.15
C GLY A 112 7.04 -13.78 2.65
N PHE A 113 6.40 -12.91 3.44
CA PHE A 113 6.53 -12.89 4.90
C PHE A 113 5.41 -13.66 5.63
N GLY A 114 4.48 -14.28 4.90
CA GLY A 114 3.39 -15.06 5.48
C GLY A 114 2.29 -14.24 6.16
N VAL A 115 2.17 -12.95 5.84
CA VAL A 115 1.11 -12.07 6.35
C VAL A 115 -0.15 -12.21 5.50
N ARG A 116 -1.31 -12.39 6.14
CA ARG A 116 -2.60 -12.41 5.42
C ARG A 116 -3.05 -10.97 5.17
N ARG A 117 -3.53 -10.71 3.94
CA ARG A 117 -4.07 -9.38 3.57
C ARG A 117 -5.17 -8.88 4.51
N THR A 118 -5.98 -9.78 5.07
CA THR A 118 -7.08 -9.46 6.00
C THR A 118 -6.61 -9.00 7.38
N ASP A 119 -5.38 -9.36 7.77
CA ASP A 119 -4.88 -9.13 9.12
C ASP A 119 -4.04 -7.86 9.21
N LYS A 120 -3.49 -7.39 8.07
CA LYS A 120 -2.47 -6.34 8.02
C LYS A 120 -2.89 -5.02 8.69
N ARG A 121 -4.17 -4.63 8.57
CA ARG A 121 -4.69 -3.41 9.23
C ARG A 121 -4.68 -3.52 10.74
N ALA A 122 -5.14 -4.65 11.27
CA ALA A 122 -5.15 -4.91 12.70
C ALA A 122 -3.72 -5.02 13.25
N GLN A 123 -2.83 -5.71 12.52
CA GLN A 123 -1.41 -5.80 12.86
C GLN A 123 -0.71 -4.44 12.85
N TRP A 124 -0.99 -3.59 11.86
CA TRP A 124 -0.48 -2.22 11.82
C TRP A 124 -0.93 -1.41 13.04
N GLN A 125 -2.23 -1.48 13.39
CA GLN A 125 -2.80 -0.72 14.50
C GLN A 125 -2.22 -1.16 15.86
N ASP A 126 -2.02 -2.47 16.03
CA ASP A 126 -1.39 -3.05 17.22
C ASP A 126 0.10 -2.68 17.30
N ALA A 127 0.81 -2.73 16.16
CA ALA A 127 2.22 -2.38 16.08
C ALA A 127 2.49 -0.89 16.35
N ILE A 128 1.71 0.04 15.79
CA ILE A 128 1.95 1.47 15.96
C ILE A 128 1.75 1.94 17.41
N ASP A 129 0.76 1.39 18.13
CA ASP A 129 0.58 1.68 19.56
C ASP A 129 1.76 1.15 20.37
N ALA A 130 2.22 -0.07 20.09
CA ALA A 130 3.41 -0.63 20.72
C ALA A 130 4.66 0.23 20.45
N ILE A 131 4.92 0.61 19.19
CA ILE A 131 6.11 1.37 18.78
C ILE A 131 6.12 2.77 19.40
N THR A 132 5.01 3.49 19.33
CA THR A 132 4.94 4.86 19.89
C THR A 132 5.19 4.87 21.40
N ARG A 133 4.76 3.81 22.10
CA ARG A 133 5.08 3.57 23.51
C ARG A 133 6.54 3.21 23.74
N MET A 134 7.17 2.46 22.85
CA MET A 134 8.61 2.17 22.94
C MET A 134 9.46 3.43 22.87
N PHE A 135 9.00 4.50 22.22
CA PHE A 135 9.70 5.79 22.23
C PHE A 135 9.61 6.51 23.59
N VAL A 136 8.44 6.50 24.25
CA VAL A 136 8.19 7.33 25.44
C VAL A 136 8.24 6.61 26.79
N GLU A 137 8.01 5.30 26.82
CA GLU A 137 8.00 4.52 28.07
C GLU A 137 9.43 4.17 28.48
N GLU A 138 9.77 4.47 29.74
CA GLU A 138 11.07 4.22 30.36
C GLU A 138 10.88 3.63 31.77
N PRO A 139 10.94 2.29 31.95
CA PRO A 139 11.03 1.27 30.89
C PRO A 139 9.71 1.00 30.17
N PHE A 140 9.81 0.53 28.92
CA PHE A 140 8.65 0.05 28.18
C PHE A 140 7.96 -1.08 28.93
N ALA A 141 6.65 -0.93 29.12
CA ALA A 141 5.86 -1.77 30.02
C ALA A 141 5.54 -3.17 29.43
N GLY A 142 6.03 -3.45 28.22
CA GLY A 142 5.73 -4.67 27.48
C GLY A 142 4.46 -4.57 26.64
N TRP A 143 4.25 -5.57 25.80
CA TRP A 143 3.12 -5.71 24.90
C TRP A 143 2.72 -7.18 24.79
N ASN A 144 1.42 -7.45 24.81
CA ASN A 144 0.90 -8.80 24.70
C ASN A 144 -0.41 -8.78 23.93
N SER A 145 -0.30 -9.05 22.64
CA SER A 145 -1.40 -9.16 21.68
C SER A 145 -1.29 -10.51 20.93
N PRO A 146 -2.22 -10.84 20.03
CA PRO A 146 -2.11 -12.03 19.18
C PRO A 146 -0.82 -12.07 18.36
N ASP A 147 -0.40 -10.94 17.79
CA ASP A 147 0.72 -10.85 16.84
C ASP A 147 2.04 -10.39 17.48
N ILE A 148 2.00 -9.69 18.63
CA ILE A 148 3.17 -9.13 19.29
C ILE A 148 3.21 -9.57 20.75
N ARG A 149 4.31 -10.22 21.14
CA ARG A 149 4.58 -10.61 22.54
C ARG A 149 5.97 -10.18 22.95
N MET A 150 6.04 -9.13 23.77
CA MET A 150 7.28 -8.58 24.28
C MET A 150 7.09 -8.23 25.76
N PRO A 151 7.84 -8.82 26.69
CA PRO A 151 7.70 -8.48 28.10
C PRO A 151 8.35 -7.10 28.38
N PRO A 152 8.14 -6.52 29.57
CA PRO A 152 8.74 -5.23 29.93
C PRO A 152 10.26 -5.22 29.75
N ARG A 153 10.81 -4.12 29.22
CA ARG A 153 12.25 -3.86 29.02
C ARG A 153 12.45 -2.47 28.45
N ASN A 154 13.64 -1.90 28.54
CA ASN A 154 13.97 -0.69 27.78
C ASN A 154 14.17 -1.04 26.30
N VAL A 155 13.62 -0.20 25.42
CA VAL A 155 13.96 -0.18 23.99
C VAL A 155 14.89 1.00 23.79
N LEU A 156 16.10 0.73 23.29
CA LEU A 156 17.20 1.69 23.19
C LEU A 156 17.77 1.69 21.77
N PRO A 157 18.19 2.85 21.23
CA PRO A 157 18.23 4.15 21.89
C PRO A 157 16.87 4.89 21.86
N LYS A 158 16.81 6.08 22.46
CA LYS A 158 15.67 7.01 22.37
C LYS A 158 15.93 8.09 21.32
N THR A 159 14.86 8.63 20.76
CA THR A 159 14.90 9.67 19.72
C THR A 159 15.35 11.02 20.28
N VAL A 160 15.99 11.83 19.43
CA VAL A 160 16.23 13.26 19.65
C VAL A 160 14.89 13.99 19.67
N GLN A 161 14.07 13.75 18.64
CA GLN A 161 12.73 14.32 18.53
C GLN A 161 11.83 13.75 19.63
N LYS A 162 11.12 14.63 20.35
CA LYS A 162 10.17 14.27 21.41
C LYS A 162 8.74 14.64 21.00
N PRO A 163 7.73 13.84 21.38
CA PRO A 163 7.83 12.54 22.08
C PRO A 163 8.38 11.40 21.21
N HIS A 164 8.32 11.56 19.88
CA HIS A 164 8.88 10.70 18.85
C HIS A 164 8.94 11.50 17.53
N PRO A 165 9.63 11.02 16.49
CA PRO A 165 9.55 11.58 15.14
C PRO A 165 8.10 11.74 14.65
N PRO A 166 7.79 12.72 13.78
CA PRO A 166 6.46 12.88 13.20
C PRO A 166 5.97 11.60 12.54
N LEU A 167 4.72 11.23 12.80
CA LEU A 167 4.11 10.02 12.26
C LEU A 167 3.43 10.32 10.93
N TRP A 168 3.64 9.44 9.95
CA TRP A 168 2.92 9.46 8.68
C TRP A 168 2.34 8.08 8.37
N VAL A 169 1.28 8.03 7.56
CA VAL A 169 0.72 6.78 7.04
C VAL A 169 0.46 6.90 5.55
N ALA A 170 0.92 5.92 4.77
CA ALA A 170 0.61 5.87 3.34
C ALA A 170 -0.89 5.73 3.11
N CYS A 171 -1.41 6.58 2.25
CA CYS A 171 -2.82 6.63 1.90
C CYS A 171 -2.97 6.46 0.39
N SER A 172 -3.76 5.49 -0.06
CA SER A 172 -4.01 5.25 -1.49
C SER A 172 -5.47 5.49 -1.88
N ARG A 173 -6.34 5.73 -0.88
CA ARG A 173 -7.77 5.99 -1.05
C ARG A 173 -8.25 7.00 -0.01
N ARG A 174 -9.40 7.62 -0.26
CA ARG A 174 -10.04 8.56 0.67
C ARG A 174 -10.23 7.99 2.07
N GLU A 175 -10.61 6.72 2.18
CA GLU A 175 -10.82 6.04 3.47
C GLU A 175 -9.53 5.95 4.29
N THR A 176 -8.37 5.80 3.63
CA THR A 176 -7.07 5.81 4.31
C THR A 176 -6.67 7.21 4.79
N ILE A 177 -7.06 8.27 4.08
CA ILE A 177 -6.86 9.66 4.52
C ILE A 177 -7.70 9.94 5.78
N GLN A 178 -8.97 9.53 5.78
CA GLN A 178 -9.82 9.64 6.97
C GLN A 178 -9.25 8.82 8.13
N PHE A 179 -8.71 7.63 7.86
CA PHE A 179 -8.04 6.81 8.86
C PHE A 179 -6.81 7.52 9.44
N ALA A 180 -6.00 8.20 8.62
CA ALA A 180 -4.88 9.00 9.09
C ALA A 180 -5.35 10.12 10.05
N ALA A 181 -6.38 10.86 9.66
CA ALA A 181 -6.99 11.91 10.48
C ALA A 181 -7.51 11.39 11.82
N ARG A 182 -8.26 10.28 11.82
CA ARG A 182 -8.77 9.63 13.05
C ARG A 182 -7.66 9.20 13.99
N ASN A 183 -6.47 8.91 13.48
CA ASN A 183 -5.31 8.52 14.26
C ASN A 183 -4.35 9.70 14.56
N GLY A 184 -4.67 10.93 14.16
CA GLY A 184 -3.80 12.10 14.34
C GLY A 184 -2.45 11.98 13.62
N ILE A 185 -2.41 11.29 12.49
CA ILE A 185 -1.20 10.99 11.71
C ILE A 185 -1.23 11.75 10.38
N GLY A 186 -0.05 12.14 9.88
CA GLY A 186 0.08 12.77 8.56
C GLY A 186 -0.33 11.83 7.43
N ALA A 187 -1.14 12.30 6.50
CA ALA A 187 -1.57 11.54 5.33
C ALA A 187 -0.51 11.64 4.23
N LEU A 188 0.29 10.60 4.04
CA LEU A 188 1.21 10.49 2.91
C LEU A 188 0.42 9.95 1.70
N SER A 189 -0.30 10.83 1.00
CA SER A 189 -1.25 10.42 -0.05
C SER A 189 -0.55 10.04 -1.34
N PHE A 190 -0.51 8.75 -1.59
CA PHE A 190 -0.19 8.13 -2.86
C PHE A 190 -1.44 8.07 -3.75
N SER A 191 -2.03 9.24 -4.02
CA SER A 191 -3.24 9.35 -4.84
C SER A 191 -3.04 10.36 -5.95
N PHE A 192 -3.19 9.89 -7.19
CA PHE A 192 -3.09 10.66 -8.42
C PHE A 192 -4.40 11.42 -8.68
N VAL A 193 -4.59 12.50 -7.93
CA VAL A 193 -5.88 13.20 -7.78
C VAL A 193 -5.70 14.63 -8.24
N GLU A 194 -6.66 15.15 -8.99
CA GLU A 194 -6.63 16.55 -9.40
C GLU A 194 -6.73 17.48 -8.19
N PRO A 195 -6.11 18.67 -8.22
CA PRO A 195 -6.17 19.64 -7.12
C PRO A 195 -7.59 19.91 -6.60
N GLU A 196 -8.58 20.03 -7.48
CA GLU A 196 -9.97 20.35 -7.10
C GLU A 196 -10.64 19.22 -6.32
N ASP A 197 -10.29 17.96 -6.61
CA ASP A 197 -10.77 16.81 -5.86
C ASP A 197 -10.02 16.63 -4.54
N ALA A 198 -8.72 16.98 -4.52
CA ALA A 198 -7.88 16.92 -3.33
C ALA A 198 -8.40 17.84 -2.21
N GLY A 199 -8.91 19.03 -2.55
CA GLY A 199 -9.46 19.98 -1.57
C GLY A 199 -10.57 19.38 -0.69
N ARG A 200 -11.47 18.59 -1.28
CA ARG A 200 -12.53 17.90 -0.50
C ARG A 200 -11.97 16.91 0.51
N TRP A 201 -10.85 16.25 0.18
CA TRP A 201 -10.20 15.27 1.05
C TRP A 201 -9.41 15.96 2.16
N VAL A 202 -8.75 17.08 1.85
CA VAL A 202 -8.08 17.95 2.81
C VAL A 202 -9.08 18.51 3.83
N ASP A 203 -10.19 19.08 3.37
CA ASP A 203 -11.25 19.61 4.24
C ASP A 203 -11.80 18.54 5.19
N GLU A 204 -12.03 17.34 4.66
CA GLU A 204 -12.49 16.22 5.48
C GLU A 204 -11.43 15.74 6.48
N TYR A 205 -10.16 15.66 6.08
CA TYR A 205 -9.05 15.30 6.94
C TYR A 205 -8.96 16.25 8.15
N TYR A 206 -8.93 17.56 7.91
CA TYR A 206 -8.84 18.55 8.98
C TYR A 206 -10.09 18.59 9.87
N ARG A 207 -11.29 18.46 9.28
CA ARG A 207 -12.53 18.36 10.05
C ARG A 207 -12.54 17.16 10.99
N ILE A 208 -12.00 16.01 10.56
CA ILE A 208 -11.87 14.83 11.43
C ILE A 208 -10.86 15.09 12.56
N ILE A 209 -9.71 15.72 12.26
CA ILE A 209 -8.73 16.11 13.29
C ILE A 209 -9.35 17.03 14.35
N GLU A 210 -10.16 17.99 13.93
CA GLU A 210 -10.84 18.95 14.81
C GLU A 210 -12.05 18.36 15.55
N SER A 211 -12.51 17.17 15.17
CA SER A 211 -13.68 16.50 15.76
C SER A 211 -13.32 15.62 16.97
N ASP A 212 -14.34 14.95 17.53
CA ASP A 212 -14.16 13.94 18.57
C ASP A 212 -13.71 12.57 18.07
N GLU A 213 -13.70 12.34 16.75
CA GLU A 213 -13.22 11.11 16.13
C GLU A 213 -11.70 10.94 16.19
N CYS A 214 -10.93 12.04 16.34
CA CYS A 214 -9.47 11.99 16.37
C CYS A 214 -8.95 11.45 17.71
N VAL A 215 -8.44 10.22 17.72
CA VAL A 215 -7.76 9.59 18.85
C VAL A 215 -6.33 9.25 18.42
N PRO A 216 -5.33 10.09 18.80
CA PRO A 216 -3.98 9.96 18.28
C PRO A 216 -3.36 8.58 18.54
N ALA A 217 -2.76 7.96 17.53
CA ALA A 217 -2.02 6.71 17.71
C ALA A 217 -0.74 6.95 18.53
N GLY A 218 -0.06 8.06 18.27
CA GLY A 218 1.12 8.51 18.98
C GLY A 218 0.83 9.42 20.17
N PHE A 219 1.89 10.07 20.65
CA PHE A 219 1.87 11.07 21.73
C PHE A 219 1.99 12.51 21.21
N ALA A 220 1.95 12.68 19.89
CA ALA A 220 1.84 13.95 19.19
C ALA A 220 0.94 13.76 17.96
N VAL A 221 0.28 14.83 17.53
CA VAL A 221 -0.51 14.87 16.28
C VAL A 221 0.35 15.45 15.17
N ASN A 222 0.33 14.82 14.00
CA ASN A 222 0.95 15.35 12.78
C ASN A 222 -0.16 15.70 11.76
N PRO A 223 -0.65 16.94 11.72
CA PRO A 223 -1.78 17.32 10.88
C PRO A 223 -1.28 17.83 9.51
N ASN A 224 -0.86 16.92 8.64
CA ASN A 224 -0.35 17.27 7.31
C ASN A 224 -0.86 16.30 6.25
N VAL A 225 -1.21 16.83 5.08
CA VAL A 225 -1.61 16.07 3.89
C VAL A 225 -0.59 16.29 2.78
N THR A 226 0.02 15.20 2.32
CA THR A 226 0.95 15.19 1.20
C THR A 226 0.28 14.57 -0.02
N VAL A 227 0.54 15.10 -1.21
CA VAL A 227 0.24 14.45 -2.50
C VAL A 227 1.53 14.04 -3.21
N VAL A 228 1.45 13.03 -4.07
CA VAL A 228 2.59 12.47 -4.79
C VAL A 228 2.37 12.60 -6.30
N LEU A 229 3.34 13.17 -7.01
CA LEU A 229 3.28 13.38 -8.46
C LEU A 229 4.56 12.84 -9.14
N PRO A 230 4.50 12.31 -10.37
CA PRO A 230 5.72 12.17 -11.16
C PRO A 230 6.27 13.56 -11.50
N MET A 231 7.60 13.68 -11.67
CA MET A 231 8.23 14.93 -12.06
C MET A 231 9.37 14.72 -13.06
N MET A 232 9.39 15.57 -14.08
CA MET A 232 10.50 15.74 -15.01
C MET A 232 10.38 17.15 -15.60
N LEU A 233 11.35 18.02 -15.32
CA LEU A 233 11.32 19.42 -15.76
C LEU A 233 12.29 19.64 -16.91
N HIS A 234 11.86 20.46 -17.86
CA HIS A 234 12.73 21.03 -18.89
C HIS A 234 12.15 22.36 -19.35
N GLU A 235 12.98 23.28 -19.84
CA GLU A 235 12.53 24.58 -20.37
C GLU A 235 11.60 24.43 -21.60
N ASP A 236 11.75 23.31 -22.32
CA ASP A 236 10.88 22.91 -23.42
C ASP A 236 9.97 21.74 -23.01
N GLU A 237 8.65 21.93 -23.17
CA GLU A 237 7.61 20.97 -22.78
C GLU A 237 7.78 19.61 -23.48
N ALA A 238 8.08 19.62 -24.78
CA ALA A 238 8.20 18.38 -25.55
C ALA A 238 9.36 17.50 -25.04
N THR A 239 10.48 18.13 -24.72
CA THR A 239 11.64 17.47 -24.11
C THR A 239 11.32 16.91 -22.72
N ALA A 240 10.58 17.65 -21.88
CA ALA A 240 10.15 17.16 -20.57
C ALA A 240 9.30 15.88 -20.71
N ILE A 241 8.35 15.89 -21.64
CA ILE A 241 7.50 14.71 -21.94
C ILE A 241 8.35 13.55 -22.44
N GLU A 242 9.25 13.78 -23.41
CA GLU A 242 10.12 12.75 -23.96
C GLU A 242 10.95 12.04 -22.88
N ARG A 243 11.50 12.81 -21.95
CA ARG A 243 12.37 12.33 -20.87
C ARG A 243 11.62 11.65 -19.73
N GLY A 244 10.41 12.10 -19.40
CA GLY A 244 9.76 11.74 -18.13
C GLY A 244 8.52 10.85 -18.22
N ILE A 245 7.78 10.91 -19.34
CA ILE A 245 6.42 10.35 -19.36
C ILE A 245 6.41 8.81 -19.30
N ASP A 246 7.38 8.16 -19.95
CA ASP A 246 7.49 6.70 -19.93
C ASP A 246 7.83 6.19 -18.52
N GLY A 247 8.59 6.96 -17.73
CA GLY A 247 8.84 6.65 -16.33
C GLY A 247 7.56 6.63 -15.51
N ALA A 248 6.75 7.68 -15.63
CA ALA A 248 5.46 7.80 -14.95
C ALA A 248 4.47 6.70 -15.38
N HIS A 249 4.36 6.45 -16.68
CA HIS A 249 3.46 5.43 -17.23
C HIS A 249 3.89 4.01 -16.88
N PHE A 250 5.19 3.72 -16.90
CA PHE A 250 5.68 2.42 -16.45
C PHE A 250 5.44 2.22 -14.96
N PHE A 251 5.68 3.25 -14.14
CA PHE A 251 5.38 3.17 -12.72
C PHE A 251 3.90 2.78 -12.48
N ALA A 252 2.97 3.40 -13.22
CA ALA A 252 1.55 3.08 -13.17
C ALA A 252 1.25 1.63 -13.57
N PHE A 253 1.86 1.20 -14.67
CA PHE A 253 1.70 -0.15 -15.20
C PHE A 253 2.20 -1.19 -14.20
N ALA A 254 3.38 -0.98 -13.64
CA ALA A 254 4.00 -1.87 -12.66
C ALA A 254 3.23 -1.88 -11.33
N LEU A 255 2.65 -0.73 -10.91
CA LEU A 255 1.73 -0.66 -9.78
C LEU A 255 0.49 -1.56 -10.04
N ALA A 256 -0.15 -1.42 -11.19
CA ALA A 256 -1.29 -2.26 -11.55
C ALA A 256 -0.92 -3.75 -11.63
N HIS A 257 0.29 -4.07 -12.09
CA HIS A 257 0.83 -5.42 -12.14
C HIS A 257 0.91 -6.06 -10.75
N TYR A 258 1.60 -5.41 -9.80
CA TYR A 258 1.88 -6.01 -8.48
C TYR A 258 0.74 -5.89 -7.47
N TYR A 259 -0.10 -4.87 -7.59
CA TYR A 259 -1.20 -4.62 -6.66
C TYR A 259 -2.54 -5.14 -7.19
N GLY A 260 -2.62 -5.43 -8.49
CA GLY A 260 -3.76 -6.10 -9.13
C GLY A 260 -3.69 -7.63 -9.05
N SER A 261 -4.39 -8.27 -9.98
CA SER A 261 -4.49 -9.74 -10.08
C SER A 261 -3.53 -10.34 -11.11
N THR A 262 -2.59 -9.56 -11.65
CA THR A 262 -1.69 -10.02 -12.71
C THR A 262 -0.70 -11.03 -12.13
N PRO A 263 -0.59 -12.25 -12.69
CA PRO A 263 0.42 -13.21 -12.26
C PRO A 263 1.83 -12.66 -12.52
N HIS A 264 2.77 -13.04 -11.65
CA HIS A 264 4.19 -12.76 -11.82
C HIS A 264 4.97 -14.06 -11.65
N ASP A 265 5.87 -14.35 -12.60
CA ASP A 265 6.78 -15.49 -12.57
C ASP A 265 8.20 -14.97 -12.23
N PRO A 266 8.69 -15.19 -10.99
CA PRO A 266 9.96 -14.65 -10.53
C PRO A 266 11.13 -15.03 -11.44
N GLY A 267 11.93 -14.03 -11.84
CA GLY A 267 13.05 -14.18 -12.75
C GLY A 267 12.67 -14.46 -14.21
N ARG A 268 11.38 -14.45 -14.57
CA ARG A 268 10.90 -14.77 -15.93
C ARG A 268 9.99 -13.70 -16.52
N THR A 269 9.05 -13.17 -15.73
CA THR A 269 8.23 -12.04 -16.17
C THR A 269 9.12 -10.82 -16.41
N ASP A 270 9.01 -10.22 -17.59
CA ASP A 270 9.67 -8.96 -17.95
C ASP A 270 8.60 -7.87 -17.99
N VAL A 271 8.48 -7.12 -16.88
CA VAL A 271 7.40 -6.15 -16.68
C VAL A 271 7.58 -4.97 -17.63
N TRP A 272 8.83 -4.59 -17.93
CA TRP A 272 9.13 -3.52 -18.87
C TRP A 272 8.72 -3.86 -20.30
N GLN A 273 9.04 -5.07 -20.78
CA GLN A 273 8.59 -5.51 -22.11
C GLN A 273 7.06 -5.59 -22.18
N GLU A 274 6.40 -6.15 -21.15
CA GLU A 274 4.93 -6.16 -21.10
C GLU A 274 4.33 -4.75 -21.13
N PHE A 275 4.96 -3.78 -20.47
CA PHE A 275 4.56 -2.38 -20.55
C PHE A 275 4.69 -1.86 -21.99
N LEU A 276 5.84 -2.02 -22.64
CA LEU A 276 6.05 -1.55 -24.01
C LEU A 276 5.02 -2.13 -25.00
N GLU A 277 4.72 -3.42 -24.86
CA GLU A 277 3.73 -4.11 -25.71
C GLU A 277 2.29 -3.65 -25.45
N ARG A 278 1.95 -3.31 -24.20
CA ARG A 278 0.55 -3.09 -23.79
C ARG A 278 0.20 -1.65 -23.45
N ARG A 279 1.16 -0.73 -23.40
CA ARG A 279 0.91 0.66 -22.99
C ARG A 279 -0.20 1.34 -23.81
N ALA A 280 -0.24 1.10 -25.12
CA ALA A 280 -1.26 1.68 -25.99
C ALA A 280 -2.67 1.17 -25.67
N SER A 281 -2.83 -0.15 -25.48
CA SER A 281 -4.14 -0.74 -25.13
C SER A 281 -4.58 -0.43 -23.70
N ARG A 282 -3.65 0.00 -22.84
CA ARG A 282 -3.90 0.43 -21.46
C ARG A 282 -4.13 1.94 -21.31
N GLY A 283 -4.10 2.70 -22.40
CA GLY A 283 -4.26 4.16 -22.34
C GLY A 283 -3.08 4.90 -21.74
N LEU A 284 -1.88 4.32 -21.87
CA LEU A 284 -0.60 4.85 -21.38
C LEU A 284 0.33 5.14 -22.57
N SER A 285 -0.22 5.62 -23.70
CA SER A 285 0.56 5.96 -24.88
C SER A 285 1.02 7.41 -24.80
N ARG A 286 2.22 7.71 -25.33
CA ARG A 286 2.76 9.08 -25.36
C ARG A 286 1.84 10.02 -26.16
N GLU A 287 1.24 9.52 -27.24
CA GLU A 287 0.38 10.28 -28.14
C GLU A 287 -0.86 10.84 -27.43
N GLN A 288 -1.39 10.11 -26.44
CA GLN A 288 -2.55 10.56 -25.66
C GLN A 288 -2.23 11.77 -24.77
N ILE A 289 -0.97 11.90 -24.34
CA ILE A 289 -0.49 13.05 -23.56
C ILE A 289 -0.20 14.24 -24.46
N ILE A 290 0.50 14.00 -25.58
CA ILE A 290 0.81 15.05 -26.58
C ILE A 290 -0.48 15.69 -27.11
N ALA A 291 -1.54 14.91 -27.30
CA ALA A 291 -2.85 15.42 -27.73
C ALA A 291 -3.46 16.46 -26.75
N ASN A 292 -3.02 16.48 -25.49
CA ASN A 292 -3.43 17.43 -24.44
C ASN A 292 -2.26 18.32 -23.97
N ALA A 293 -1.24 18.55 -24.81
CA ALA A 293 -0.13 19.46 -24.51
C ALA A 293 -0.67 20.85 -24.10
N GLY A 294 -0.09 21.44 -23.05
CA GLY A 294 -0.55 22.70 -22.45
C GLY A 294 -1.14 22.61 -21.03
N THR A 295 -1.95 21.60 -20.69
CA THR A 295 -2.49 21.44 -19.32
C THR A 295 -1.89 20.22 -18.64
N LEU A 296 -1.34 20.41 -17.42
CA LEU A 296 -0.88 19.29 -16.60
C LEU A 296 -2.08 18.55 -16.01
N ASN A 297 -2.19 17.26 -16.33
CA ASN A 297 -3.25 16.38 -15.87
C ASN A 297 -2.64 15.29 -14.99
N VAL A 298 -3.22 15.07 -13.82
CA VAL A 298 -2.68 14.26 -12.74
C VAL A 298 -3.42 12.93 -12.62
N ASN A 299 -4.62 12.81 -13.16
CA ASN A 299 -5.44 11.62 -13.00
C ASN A 299 -4.75 10.33 -13.51
N VAL A 300 -5.21 9.17 -13.04
CA VAL A 300 -4.67 7.84 -13.37
C VAL A 300 -4.62 7.55 -14.88
N GLY A 301 -5.43 8.23 -15.69
CA GLY A 301 -5.44 8.11 -17.15
C GLY A 301 -4.41 8.99 -17.87
N SER A 302 -3.83 9.99 -17.20
CA SER A 302 -2.76 10.83 -17.76
C SER A 302 -1.43 10.57 -17.07
N LEU A 303 -1.41 10.67 -15.74
CA LEU A 303 -0.22 10.57 -14.90
C LEU A 303 0.91 11.48 -15.36
N ARG A 304 0.56 12.61 -16.00
CA ARG A 304 1.55 13.59 -16.43
C ARG A 304 2.14 14.30 -15.22
N GLY A 305 1.35 14.60 -14.19
CA GLY A 305 1.84 15.20 -12.95
C GLY A 305 2.66 16.47 -13.22
N ALA A 306 3.84 16.58 -12.60
CA ALA A 306 4.79 17.66 -12.81
C ALA A 306 5.83 17.36 -13.92
N VAL A 307 5.37 16.77 -15.04
CA VAL A 307 6.17 16.59 -16.26
C VAL A 307 5.84 17.72 -17.26
N GLY A 308 6.71 18.74 -17.32
CA GLY A 308 6.49 19.95 -18.13
C GLY A 308 7.50 21.07 -17.86
N THR A 309 7.14 22.30 -18.25
CA THR A 309 7.99 23.49 -18.01
C THR A 309 7.86 24.01 -16.57
N PRO A 310 8.83 24.79 -16.06
CA PRO A 310 8.74 25.40 -14.73
C PRO A 310 7.44 26.17 -14.50
N GLU A 311 6.98 26.94 -15.50
CA GLU A 311 5.75 27.74 -15.40
C GLU A 311 4.52 26.86 -15.22
N GLN A 312 4.41 25.79 -16.01
CA GLN A 312 3.32 24.81 -15.89
C GLN A 312 3.31 24.15 -14.50
N VAL A 313 4.50 23.82 -13.97
CA VAL A 313 4.63 23.20 -12.64
C VAL A 313 4.29 24.20 -11.53
N VAL A 314 4.68 25.47 -11.65
CA VAL A 314 4.28 26.53 -10.69
C VAL A 314 2.75 26.64 -10.64
N ASP A 315 2.07 26.67 -11.78
CA ASP A 315 0.61 26.76 -11.80
C ASP A 315 -0.06 25.53 -11.18
N LEU A 316 0.47 24.32 -11.42
CA LEU A 316 -0.03 23.10 -10.81
C LEU A 316 0.16 23.09 -9.28
N VAL A 317 1.35 23.41 -8.79
CA VAL A 317 1.64 23.44 -7.34
C VAL A 317 0.80 24.50 -6.64
N ARG A 318 0.60 25.67 -7.27
CA ARG A 318 -0.27 26.73 -6.74
C ARG A 318 -1.73 26.27 -6.58
N ARG A 319 -2.25 25.45 -7.50
CA ARG A 319 -3.59 24.86 -7.36
C ARG A 319 -3.68 23.95 -6.14
N TYR A 320 -2.68 23.11 -5.88
CA TYR A 320 -2.62 22.28 -4.66
C TYR A 320 -2.52 23.10 -3.38
N GLU A 321 -1.65 24.13 -3.36
CA GLU A 321 -1.53 25.04 -2.21
C GLU A 321 -2.87 25.74 -1.93
N SER A 322 -3.58 26.17 -2.97
CA SER A 322 -4.86 26.90 -2.82
C SER A 322 -5.98 26.08 -2.18
N VAL A 323 -5.90 24.75 -2.25
CA VAL A 323 -6.87 23.83 -1.64
C VAL A 323 -6.38 23.25 -0.30
N GLY A 324 -5.26 23.76 0.24
CA GLY A 324 -4.76 23.40 1.56
C GLY A 324 -3.94 22.12 1.62
N VAL A 325 -3.42 21.62 0.50
CA VAL A 325 -2.42 20.53 0.54
C VAL A 325 -1.12 21.06 1.14
N ASP A 326 -0.61 20.39 2.16
CA ASP A 326 0.55 20.83 2.94
C ASP A 326 1.87 20.50 2.25
N GLN A 327 1.92 19.41 1.49
CA GLN A 327 3.13 18.96 0.80
C GLN A 327 2.83 18.41 -0.58
N VAL A 328 3.65 18.78 -1.56
CA VAL A 328 3.75 18.10 -2.85
C VAL A 328 5.09 17.36 -2.88
N SER A 329 5.02 16.05 -3.08
CA SER A 329 6.18 15.18 -3.19
C SER A 329 6.27 14.60 -4.59
N PHE A 330 7.50 14.30 -5.02
CA PHE A 330 7.77 13.94 -6.41
C PHE A 330 8.43 12.57 -6.53
N VAL A 331 7.99 11.79 -7.51
CA VAL A 331 8.63 10.54 -7.92
C VAL A 331 9.47 10.83 -9.16
N LEU A 332 10.79 10.74 -9.03
CA LEU A 332 11.74 10.99 -10.12
C LEU A 332 12.40 9.70 -10.64
N GLN A 333 12.76 8.78 -9.73
CA GLN A 333 13.30 7.46 -10.07
C GLN A 333 12.20 6.48 -10.50
N ALA A 334 11.53 6.81 -11.61
CA ALA A 334 10.45 6.02 -12.18
C ALA A 334 10.87 5.45 -13.54
N GLY A 335 10.68 4.14 -13.73
CA GLY A 335 10.97 3.46 -15.00
C GLY A 335 12.39 3.72 -15.52
N PRO A 336 12.55 4.12 -16.79
CA PRO A 336 13.85 4.28 -17.43
C PRO A 336 14.43 5.69 -17.30
N ASN A 337 13.89 6.55 -16.40
CA ASN A 337 14.38 7.92 -16.26
C ASN A 337 15.89 7.94 -15.97
N GLU A 338 16.63 8.71 -16.74
CA GLU A 338 18.10 8.80 -16.65
C GLU A 338 18.52 9.70 -15.49
N HIS A 339 19.65 9.35 -14.85
CA HIS A 339 20.15 10.05 -13.67
C HIS A 339 20.39 11.54 -13.94
N GLU A 340 21.02 11.86 -15.08
CA GLU A 340 21.38 13.21 -15.49
C GLU A 340 20.12 14.09 -15.63
N HIS A 341 19.07 13.57 -16.28
CA HIS A 341 17.80 14.28 -16.44
C HIS A 341 17.08 14.52 -15.10
N ILE A 342 17.18 13.58 -14.17
CA ILE A 342 16.67 13.74 -12.81
C ILE A 342 17.42 14.87 -12.09
N CYS A 343 18.75 14.87 -12.16
CA CYS A 343 19.60 15.90 -11.55
C CYS A 343 19.30 17.29 -12.12
N GLU A 344 19.23 17.41 -13.45
CA GLU A 344 18.84 18.66 -14.14
C GLU A 344 17.45 19.14 -13.68
N SER A 345 16.48 18.23 -13.56
CA SER A 345 15.13 18.55 -13.10
C SER A 345 15.11 19.07 -11.66
N LEU A 346 15.89 18.47 -10.76
CA LEU A 346 15.99 18.92 -9.36
C LEU A 346 16.59 20.33 -9.28
N GLU A 347 17.66 20.59 -10.04
CA GLU A 347 18.29 21.92 -10.10
C GLU A 347 17.35 22.98 -10.69
N LEU A 348 16.67 22.64 -11.78
CA LEU A 348 15.70 23.52 -12.42
C LEU A 348 14.51 23.81 -11.49
N PHE A 349 13.99 22.80 -10.79
CA PHE A 349 12.92 22.99 -9.81
C PHE A 349 13.33 23.96 -8.70
N GLY A 350 14.49 23.75 -8.08
CA GLY A 350 14.98 24.61 -7.01
C GLY A 350 15.27 26.04 -7.46
N LYS A 351 15.69 26.23 -8.73
CA LYS A 351 15.97 27.54 -9.31
C LYS A 351 14.72 28.29 -9.77
N ALA A 352 13.79 27.62 -10.43
CA ALA A 352 12.70 28.25 -11.19
C ALA A 352 11.30 28.00 -10.62
N VAL A 353 11.10 27.00 -9.77
CA VAL A 353 9.78 26.68 -9.21
C VAL A 353 9.71 27.02 -7.72
N LEU A 354 10.65 26.48 -6.93
CA LEU A 354 10.63 26.61 -5.47
C LEU A 354 10.56 28.06 -4.95
N PRO A 355 11.25 29.06 -5.54
CA PRO A 355 11.20 30.44 -5.06
C PRO A 355 9.81 31.08 -5.08
N HIS A 356 8.86 30.53 -5.85
CA HIS A 356 7.48 31.02 -5.89
C HIS A 356 6.65 30.65 -4.66
N PHE A 357 7.16 29.76 -3.79
CA PHE A 357 6.42 29.19 -2.65
C PHE A 357 7.11 29.41 -1.30
N THR A 358 8.23 30.15 -1.26
CA THR A 358 8.98 30.40 -0.02
C THR A 358 8.41 31.56 0.80
N GLU A 359 7.87 32.58 0.14
CA GLU A 359 7.33 33.78 0.80
C GLU A 359 6.07 33.46 1.62
N GLY A 360 6.03 33.95 2.87
CA GLY A 360 4.91 33.76 3.80
C GLY A 360 4.69 32.33 4.29
N ARG A 361 5.56 31.37 3.94
CA ARG A 361 5.41 29.96 4.32
C ARG A 361 5.38 29.77 5.84
N GLU A 362 6.33 30.39 6.55
CA GLU A 362 6.42 30.29 8.01
C GLU A 362 5.18 30.86 8.70
N GLU A 363 4.62 31.96 8.17
CA GLU A 363 3.40 32.57 8.68
C GLU A 363 2.18 31.65 8.48
N ARG A 364 2.07 30.99 7.31
CA ARG A 364 1.01 30.01 7.02
C ARG A 364 1.08 28.82 7.97
N GLU A 365 2.28 28.28 8.18
CA GLU A 365 2.48 27.15 9.09
C GLU A 365 2.20 27.53 10.55
N ALA A 366 2.62 28.73 10.98
CA ALA A 366 2.31 29.24 12.32
C ALA A 366 0.81 29.44 12.54
N ALA A 367 0.11 30.04 11.57
CA ALA A 367 -1.34 30.23 11.63
C ALA A 367 -2.10 28.89 11.65
N LYS A 368 -1.64 27.89 10.88
CA LYS A 368 -2.18 26.52 10.91
C LYS A 368 -2.00 25.90 12.30
N ALA A 369 -0.80 25.99 12.87
CA ALA A 369 -0.50 25.46 14.19
C ALA A 369 -1.34 26.13 15.29
N GLU A 370 -1.49 27.45 15.26
CA GLU A 370 -2.32 28.19 16.22
C GLU A 370 -3.79 27.79 16.12
N ARG A 371 -4.34 27.71 14.90
CA ARG A 371 -5.73 27.29 14.67
C ARG A 371 -6.01 25.89 15.20
N LEU A 372 -5.09 24.95 14.98
CA LEU A 372 -5.28 23.54 15.35
C LEU A 372 -4.93 23.23 16.81
N ALA A 373 -4.24 24.13 17.53
CA ALA A 373 -3.76 23.86 18.89
C ALA A 373 -4.88 23.37 19.86
N PRO A 374 -6.07 23.99 19.93
CA PRO A 374 -7.13 23.52 20.83
C PRO A 374 -7.65 22.13 20.47
N ALA A 375 -7.78 21.83 19.17
CA ALA A 375 -8.20 20.53 18.67
C ALA A 375 -7.17 19.44 18.97
N ILE A 376 -5.89 19.75 18.77
CA ILE A 376 -4.78 18.84 19.06
C ILE A 376 -4.72 18.53 20.56
N GLU A 377 -4.86 19.54 21.43
CA GLU A 377 -4.91 19.34 22.88
C GLU A 377 -6.08 18.41 23.27
N ALA A 378 -7.27 18.65 22.74
CA ALA A 378 -8.44 17.81 22.98
C ALA A 378 -8.25 16.37 22.47
N ALA A 379 -7.64 16.20 21.29
CA ALA A 379 -7.34 14.89 20.73
C ALA A 379 -6.32 14.12 21.60
N LEU A 380 -5.24 14.78 22.04
CA LEU A 380 -4.23 14.18 22.92
C LEU A 380 -4.81 13.81 24.29
N ALA A 381 -5.77 14.57 24.81
CA ALA A 381 -6.47 14.22 26.06
C ALA A 381 -7.27 12.89 25.95
N ARG A 382 -7.68 12.49 24.75
CA ARG A 382 -8.34 11.19 24.50
C ARG A 382 -7.37 10.02 24.42
N ARG A 383 -6.08 10.28 24.21
CA ARG A 383 -5.05 9.24 24.10
C ARG A 383 -4.75 8.64 25.47
N LYS A 384 -4.79 7.31 25.56
CA LYS A 384 -4.30 6.59 26.75
C LYS A 384 -2.84 6.99 27.05
N PRO A 385 -2.47 7.31 28.30
CA PRO A 385 -1.12 7.73 28.64
C PRO A 385 -0.08 6.61 28.46
N ALA A 386 1.19 7.01 28.51
CA ALA A 386 2.32 6.09 28.60
C ALA A 386 2.16 5.20 29.85
N ARG A 387 2.52 3.91 29.73
CA ARG A 387 2.43 2.95 30.84
C ARG A 387 3.75 2.87 31.58
N THR A 388 3.67 2.45 32.83
CA THR A 388 4.84 2.10 33.64
C THR A 388 4.98 0.58 33.69
N SER A 389 6.22 0.10 33.66
CA SER A 389 6.50 -1.32 33.89
C SER A 389 6.02 -1.77 35.29
N PRO A 390 5.61 -3.04 35.45
CA PRO A 390 5.25 -3.59 36.76
C PRO A 390 6.35 -3.37 37.81
N PRO A 391 6.01 -2.92 39.03
CA PRO A 391 6.99 -2.75 40.10
C PRO A 391 7.78 -4.03 40.36
N GLY A 392 9.10 -3.91 40.46
CA GLY A 392 9.97 -5.06 40.73
C GLY A 392 10.17 -6.03 39.57
N TYR A 393 9.70 -5.71 38.35
CA TYR A 393 10.02 -6.52 37.17
C TYR A 393 11.54 -6.64 37.00
N ARG A 394 12.02 -7.88 36.83
CA ARG A 394 13.43 -8.20 36.57
C ARG A 394 13.50 -9.12 35.35
N ILE A 395 14.52 -8.89 34.54
CA ILE A 395 14.89 -9.85 33.49
C ILE A 395 15.60 -11.00 34.20
N ASP A 396 15.04 -12.19 34.05
CA ASP A 396 15.48 -13.43 34.68
C ASP A 396 15.82 -14.44 33.58
N GLU A 397 17.04 -14.96 33.58
CA GLU A 397 17.56 -15.81 32.49
C GLU A 397 16.71 -17.07 32.29
N GLU A 398 16.33 -17.73 33.38
CA GLU A 398 15.48 -18.93 33.32
C GLU A 398 14.10 -18.61 32.72
N ALA A 399 13.47 -17.51 33.13
CA ALA A 399 12.21 -17.04 32.58
C ALA A 399 12.31 -16.63 31.10
N GLU A 400 13.41 -16.00 30.68
CA GLU A 400 13.66 -15.66 29.27
C GLU A 400 13.82 -16.92 28.42
N VAL A 401 14.63 -17.88 28.86
CA VAL A 401 14.83 -19.17 28.16
C VAL A 401 13.52 -19.96 28.07
N ALA A 402 12.75 -20.01 29.15
CA ALA A 402 11.42 -20.65 29.16
C ALA A 402 10.45 -19.97 28.17
N ARG A 403 10.46 -18.62 28.10
CA ARG A 403 9.62 -17.88 27.14
C ARG A 403 10.02 -18.14 25.70
N ALA A 404 11.31 -18.11 25.39
CA ALA A 404 11.85 -18.39 24.06
C ALA A 404 11.48 -19.80 23.58
N SER A 405 11.48 -20.77 24.50
CA SER A 405 11.12 -22.17 24.21
C SER A 405 9.63 -22.36 23.89
N ARG A 406 8.74 -21.55 24.47
CA ARG A 406 7.29 -21.61 24.22
C ARG A 406 6.89 -21.07 22.85
N GLY A 407 7.64 -20.10 22.31
CA GLY A 407 7.38 -19.49 21.00
C GLY A 407 7.63 -20.40 19.79
N ARG A 408 8.29 -21.55 19.98
CA ARG A 408 8.64 -22.49 18.90
C ARG A 408 7.55 -23.50 18.54
N ARG A 409 6.40 -23.53 19.23
CA ARG A 409 5.27 -24.36 18.78
C ARG A 409 4.47 -23.56 17.75
N PRO A 410 4.48 -23.96 16.46
CA PRO A 410 3.56 -23.36 15.52
C PRO A 410 2.16 -23.68 16.04
N VAL A 411 1.38 -22.65 16.32
CA VAL A 411 -0.06 -22.80 16.18
C VAL A 411 -0.26 -22.90 14.67
N GLU A 412 -0.02 -24.08 14.10
CA GLU A 412 -0.56 -24.40 12.79
C GLU A 412 -2.06 -24.32 12.94
N ASP A 413 -2.62 -23.21 12.50
CA ASP A 413 -4.04 -23.14 12.24
C ASP A 413 -4.31 -24.19 11.16
N ILE A 414 -4.80 -25.37 11.57
CA ILE A 414 -5.07 -26.54 10.71
C ILE A 414 -5.87 -26.12 9.46
N ARG A 415 -6.62 -25.02 9.56
CA ARG A 415 -7.36 -24.36 8.48
C ARG A 415 -6.44 -23.68 7.45
N ALA A 416 -5.38 -22.99 7.86
CA ALA A 416 -4.44 -22.31 6.96
C ALA A 416 -3.58 -23.29 6.13
N ALA A 417 -3.16 -24.41 6.74
CA ALA A 417 -2.44 -25.48 6.04
C ALA A 417 -3.33 -26.19 4.99
N GLY A 418 -4.60 -26.41 5.32
CA GLY A 418 -5.60 -26.94 4.38
C GLY A 418 -5.84 -26.00 3.19
N ARG A 419 -5.93 -24.68 3.44
CA ARG A 419 -6.14 -23.65 2.40
C ARG A 419 -4.97 -23.55 1.41
N ARG A 420 -3.72 -23.64 1.89
CA ARG A 420 -2.51 -23.58 1.05
C ARG A 420 -2.41 -24.77 0.09
N ARG A 421 -2.71 -25.99 0.57
CA ARG A 421 -2.77 -27.21 -0.26
C ARG A 421 -3.90 -27.17 -1.29
N PHE A 422 -5.03 -26.57 -0.95
CA PHE A 422 -6.16 -26.43 -1.86
C PHE A 422 -5.83 -25.54 -3.08
N ARG A 423 -5.24 -24.34 -2.88
CA ARG A 423 -4.89 -23.42 -3.99
C ARG A 423 -3.82 -23.97 -4.94
N GLN A 424 -2.76 -24.61 -4.43
CA GLN A 424 -1.76 -25.27 -5.28
C GLN A 424 -2.35 -26.41 -6.13
N GLY A 425 -3.40 -27.07 -5.64
CA GLY A 425 -4.13 -28.10 -6.38
C GLY A 425 -4.89 -27.55 -7.59
N PHE A 426 -5.52 -26.38 -7.46
CA PHE A 426 -6.28 -25.73 -8.53
C PHE A 426 -5.40 -25.13 -9.62
N TYR A 427 -4.29 -24.47 -9.24
CA TYR A 427 -3.32 -23.95 -10.21
C TYR A 427 -2.82 -25.06 -11.13
N LYS A 428 -2.44 -26.22 -10.57
CA LYS A 428 -2.05 -27.39 -11.35
C LYS A 428 -3.19 -28.04 -12.15
N LEU A 429 -4.46 -27.74 -11.87
CA LEU A 429 -5.64 -28.26 -12.56
C LEU A 429 -5.97 -27.47 -13.84
N VAL A 430 -5.68 -26.17 -13.86
CA VAL A 430 -6.15 -25.24 -14.90
C VAL A 430 -5.02 -24.74 -15.81
N HIS A 431 -3.86 -24.43 -15.25
CA HIS A 431 -2.79 -23.78 -15.98
C HIS A 431 -2.26 -24.63 -17.16
N GLY A 432 -2.19 -24.03 -18.35
CA GLY A 432 -1.71 -24.66 -19.59
C GLY A 432 -2.66 -25.69 -20.22
N ARG A 433 -3.97 -25.66 -19.90
CA ARG A 433 -4.96 -26.65 -20.41
C ARG A 433 -6.11 -26.01 -21.17
N SER A 434 -6.64 -26.78 -22.13
CA SER A 434 -7.83 -26.40 -22.89
C SER A 434 -9.12 -26.62 -22.10
N ASP A 435 -10.20 -25.94 -22.49
CA ASP A 435 -11.51 -25.99 -21.82
C ASP A 435 -12.02 -27.43 -21.67
N ALA A 436 -11.94 -28.23 -22.75
CA ALA A 436 -12.33 -29.63 -22.74
C ALA A 436 -11.53 -30.48 -21.73
N GLN A 437 -10.24 -30.18 -21.52
CA GLN A 437 -9.41 -30.89 -20.55
C GLN A 437 -9.75 -30.51 -19.10
N ILE A 438 -10.14 -29.25 -18.87
CA ILE A 438 -10.58 -28.74 -17.58
C ILE A 438 -11.94 -29.35 -17.22
N GLU A 439 -12.91 -29.28 -18.13
CA GLU A 439 -14.27 -29.80 -17.93
C GLU A 439 -14.30 -31.31 -17.65
N ARG A 440 -13.48 -32.10 -18.36
CA ARG A 440 -13.38 -33.55 -18.11
C ARG A 440 -12.90 -33.89 -16.70
N ARG A 441 -12.02 -33.05 -16.12
CA ARG A 441 -11.52 -33.24 -14.75
C ARG A 441 -12.45 -32.67 -13.70
N PHE A 442 -13.25 -31.66 -14.06
CA PHE A 442 -14.22 -31.03 -13.18
C PHE A 442 -15.67 -31.50 -13.45
N GLY A 443 -15.84 -32.82 -13.59
CA GLY A 443 -17.15 -33.45 -13.77
C GLY A 443 -18.02 -33.46 -12.50
N PRO A 444 -19.22 -34.07 -12.54
CA PRO A 444 -20.22 -33.98 -11.48
C PRO A 444 -19.77 -34.45 -10.08
N ALA A 445 -18.85 -35.42 -10.01
CA ALA A 445 -18.27 -35.86 -8.74
C ALA A 445 -17.28 -34.83 -8.16
N ALA A 446 -16.46 -34.21 -9.01
CA ALA A 446 -15.52 -33.17 -8.61
C ALA A 446 -16.25 -31.89 -8.19
N GLN A 447 -17.31 -31.50 -8.91
CA GLN A 447 -18.17 -30.36 -8.53
C GLN A 447 -18.82 -30.57 -7.15
N ARG A 448 -19.33 -31.77 -6.87
CA ARG A 448 -19.88 -32.12 -5.54
C ARG A 448 -18.88 -31.90 -4.43
N VAL A 449 -17.66 -32.40 -4.60
CA VAL A 449 -16.57 -32.23 -3.63
C VAL A 449 -16.18 -30.76 -3.50
N PHE A 450 -16.13 -30.03 -4.62
CA PHE A 450 -15.80 -28.62 -4.65
C PHE A 450 -16.79 -27.75 -3.89
N PHE A 451 -18.08 -27.79 -4.23
CA PHE A 451 -19.08 -26.96 -3.56
C PHE A 451 -19.27 -27.35 -2.09
N ALA A 452 -19.12 -28.64 -1.75
CA ALA A 452 -19.05 -29.05 -0.35
C ALA A 452 -17.83 -28.48 0.38
N GLY A 453 -16.68 -28.40 -0.30
CA GLY A 453 -15.48 -27.74 0.19
C GLY A 453 -15.67 -26.23 0.37
N MET A 454 -16.29 -25.57 -0.61
CA MET A 454 -16.61 -24.14 -0.58
C MET A 454 -17.52 -23.82 0.60
N ALA A 455 -18.59 -24.59 0.82
CA ALA A 455 -19.45 -24.44 1.99
C ALA A 455 -18.72 -24.63 3.33
N ARG A 456 -17.73 -25.53 3.39
CA ARG A 456 -16.88 -25.73 4.59
C ARG A 456 -15.85 -24.63 4.79
N ALA A 457 -15.43 -23.97 3.72
CA ALA A 457 -14.45 -22.89 3.74
C ALA A 457 -15.08 -21.54 4.13
N TYR A 458 -16.40 -21.46 4.23
CA TYR A 458 -17.16 -20.27 4.59
C TYR A 458 -16.62 -19.58 5.84
N ASP A 459 -16.32 -18.28 5.71
CA ASP A 459 -15.98 -17.39 6.80
C ASP A 459 -17.18 -16.49 7.17
N PRO A 460 -17.86 -16.73 8.31
CA PRO A 460 -19.00 -15.92 8.71
C PRO A 460 -18.67 -14.44 8.95
N SER A 461 -17.42 -14.11 9.28
CA SER A 461 -17.00 -12.72 9.55
C SER A 461 -16.95 -11.88 8.27
N ALA A 462 -16.68 -12.52 7.13
CA ALA A 462 -16.68 -11.91 5.81
C ALA A 462 -18.07 -11.78 5.18
N SER A 463 -19.13 -12.27 5.84
CA SER A 463 -20.49 -12.21 5.28
C SER A 463 -21.11 -10.81 5.29
N GLY A 464 -20.57 -9.88 6.09
CA GLY A 464 -21.21 -8.57 6.32
C GLY A 464 -22.62 -8.69 6.91
N GLY A 465 -22.94 -9.82 7.56
CA GLY A 465 -24.27 -10.11 8.09
C GLY A 465 -25.26 -10.70 7.08
N PHE A 466 -24.84 -10.92 5.82
CA PHE A 466 -25.68 -11.49 4.78
C PHE A 466 -26.14 -12.92 5.09
N THR A 467 -27.43 -13.19 4.87
CA THR A 467 -28.01 -14.54 4.88
C THR A 467 -28.97 -14.68 3.70
N GLY A 468 -28.80 -15.73 2.89
CA GLY A 468 -29.56 -15.92 1.66
C GLY A 468 -29.03 -17.09 0.83
N GLU A 469 -29.57 -17.30 -0.36
CA GLU A 469 -29.08 -18.31 -1.30
C GLU A 469 -28.30 -17.64 -2.45
N LEU A 470 -27.19 -18.26 -2.84
CA LEU A 470 -26.37 -17.89 -3.99
C LEU A 470 -26.44 -19.02 -5.01
N GLU A 471 -26.70 -18.71 -6.27
CA GLU A 471 -26.81 -19.70 -7.35
C GLU A 471 -25.63 -19.60 -8.32
N PHE A 472 -25.09 -20.75 -8.72
CA PHE A 472 -24.01 -20.89 -9.67
C PHE A 472 -24.48 -21.75 -10.83
N ARG A 473 -24.55 -21.18 -12.02
CA ARG A 473 -24.90 -21.84 -13.28
C ARG A 473 -23.64 -22.02 -14.11
N LEU A 474 -23.18 -23.27 -14.19
CA LEU A 474 -21.94 -23.63 -14.86
C LEU A 474 -22.26 -24.33 -16.17
N SER A 475 -22.01 -23.65 -17.30
CA SER A 475 -22.21 -24.22 -18.63
C SER A 475 -21.03 -25.11 -19.04
N ARG A 476 -21.32 -26.16 -19.80
CA ARG A 476 -20.37 -27.15 -20.34
C ARG A 476 -20.81 -27.57 -21.74
N ALA A 477 -19.93 -28.22 -22.47
CA ALA A 477 -20.26 -28.75 -23.81
C ALA A 477 -21.38 -29.83 -23.79
N ASP A 478 -21.58 -30.52 -22.66
CA ASP A 478 -22.53 -31.62 -22.47
C ASP A 478 -23.80 -31.24 -21.67
N GLY A 479 -23.95 -29.96 -21.29
CA GLY A 479 -25.11 -29.46 -20.55
C GLY A 479 -24.76 -28.39 -19.51
N GLU A 480 -25.72 -28.06 -18.65
CA GLU A 480 -25.56 -27.06 -17.59
C GLU A 480 -25.64 -27.72 -16.21
N ALA A 481 -24.78 -27.30 -15.29
CA ALA A 481 -24.82 -27.71 -13.90
C ALA A 481 -25.18 -26.51 -13.00
N VAL A 482 -26.26 -26.65 -12.24
CA VAL A 482 -26.71 -25.62 -11.29
C VAL A 482 -26.40 -26.03 -9.86
N TRP A 483 -25.82 -25.11 -9.09
CA TRP A 483 -25.46 -25.28 -7.69
C TRP A 483 -25.99 -24.13 -6.85
N THR A 484 -26.49 -24.44 -5.66
CA THR A 484 -26.95 -23.44 -4.69
C THR A 484 -26.09 -23.51 -3.42
N LEU A 485 -25.65 -22.35 -2.95
CA LEU A 485 -25.05 -22.15 -1.64
C LEU A 485 -26.00 -21.36 -0.74
N GLY A 486 -26.51 -22.01 0.30
CA GLY A 486 -27.26 -21.34 1.37
C GLY A 486 -26.32 -20.78 2.43
N ILE A 487 -26.35 -19.46 2.62
CA ILE A 487 -25.52 -18.70 3.56
C ILE A 487 -26.31 -18.42 4.83
N GLY A 488 -25.81 -18.94 5.95
CA GLY A 488 -26.35 -18.67 7.28
C GLY A 488 -25.36 -17.90 8.14
N LYS A 489 -25.84 -17.42 9.30
CA LYS A 489 -25.05 -16.61 10.25
C LYS A 489 -23.74 -17.24 10.72
N THR A 490 -23.65 -18.57 10.73
CA THR A 490 -22.48 -19.30 11.27
C THR A 490 -21.96 -20.40 10.34
N ARG A 491 -22.70 -20.77 9.29
CA ARG A 491 -22.36 -21.86 8.38
C ARG A 491 -22.99 -21.67 7.01
N ALA A 492 -22.34 -22.20 5.98
CA ALA A 492 -22.92 -22.34 4.65
C ALA A 492 -23.25 -23.81 4.33
N ARG A 493 -24.16 -24.04 3.37
CA ARG A 493 -24.48 -25.37 2.84
C ARG A 493 -24.59 -25.34 1.33
N ALA A 494 -23.91 -26.28 0.67
CA ALA A 494 -24.03 -26.49 -0.77
C ALA A 494 -25.06 -27.58 -1.09
N ARG A 495 -25.83 -27.37 -2.14
CA ARG A 495 -26.70 -28.39 -2.76
C ARG A 495 -26.69 -28.25 -4.27
N GLN A 496 -26.90 -29.36 -4.96
CA GLN A 496 -27.10 -29.34 -6.41
C GLN A 496 -28.55 -28.94 -6.72
N GLY A 497 -28.75 -28.19 -7.81
CA GLY A 497 -30.03 -27.66 -8.26
C GLY A 497 -30.24 -26.19 -7.93
N PRO A 498 -31.31 -25.58 -8.48
CA PRO A 498 -31.56 -24.15 -8.40
C PRO A 498 -32.05 -23.68 -7.02
N ALA A 499 -31.81 -22.40 -6.74
CA ALA A 499 -32.38 -21.66 -5.63
C ALA A 499 -33.83 -21.28 -5.96
N LYS A 500 -34.68 -21.16 -4.93
CA LYS A 500 -36.05 -20.67 -5.15
C LYS A 500 -36.07 -19.15 -5.37
N ASP A 501 -35.18 -18.45 -4.66
CA ASP A 501 -35.04 -17.01 -4.68
C ASP A 501 -33.56 -16.66 -4.42
N PRO A 502 -32.67 -16.78 -5.42
CA PRO A 502 -31.27 -16.47 -5.25
C PRO A 502 -31.06 -14.97 -5.12
N ALA A 503 -30.34 -14.55 -4.08
CA ALA A 503 -29.92 -13.16 -3.92
C ALA A 503 -28.92 -12.74 -5.01
N LEU A 504 -28.12 -13.70 -5.50
CA LEU A 504 -27.20 -13.52 -6.62
C LEU A 504 -27.10 -14.83 -7.40
N THR A 505 -27.16 -14.71 -8.73
CA THR A 505 -26.92 -15.79 -9.69
C THR A 505 -25.70 -15.47 -10.52
N LEU A 506 -24.76 -16.41 -10.58
CA LEU A 506 -23.55 -16.33 -11.38
C LEU A 506 -23.60 -17.37 -12.50
N SER A 507 -23.63 -16.93 -13.75
CA SER A 507 -23.67 -17.80 -14.93
C SER A 507 -22.38 -17.68 -15.74
N VAL A 508 -21.67 -18.78 -15.95
CA VAL A 508 -20.34 -18.77 -16.59
C VAL A 508 -19.98 -20.15 -17.15
N ALA A 509 -19.11 -20.20 -18.15
CA ALA A 509 -18.49 -21.45 -18.57
C ALA A 509 -17.68 -22.10 -17.44
N THR A 510 -17.78 -23.42 -17.30
CA THR A 510 -17.09 -24.16 -16.22
C THR A 510 -15.58 -23.95 -16.25
N ALA A 511 -14.98 -23.88 -17.44
CA ALA A 511 -13.56 -23.61 -17.59
C ALA A 511 -13.17 -22.21 -17.09
N ASP A 512 -13.96 -21.19 -17.41
CA ASP A 512 -13.72 -19.81 -17.00
C ASP A 512 -13.96 -19.61 -15.50
N PHE A 513 -14.96 -20.27 -14.92
CA PHE A 513 -15.16 -20.31 -13.47
C PHE A 513 -13.90 -20.81 -12.74
N LEU A 514 -13.28 -21.88 -13.24
CA LEU A 514 -12.08 -22.45 -12.64
C LEU A 514 -10.84 -21.59 -12.86
N ARG A 515 -10.74 -20.89 -14.01
CA ARG A 515 -9.68 -19.91 -14.27
C ARG A 515 -9.77 -18.71 -13.36
N ILE A 516 -10.97 -18.19 -13.11
CA ILE A 516 -11.20 -17.13 -12.11
C ILE A 516 -10.66 -17.58 -10.74
N LEU A 517 -11.00 -18.80 -10.31
CA LEU A 517 -10.57 -19.33 -9.01
C LEU A 517 -9.05 -19.60 -8.94
N ALA A 518 -8.45 -19.98 -10.06
CA ALA A 518 -7.02 -20.21 -10.17
C ALA A 518 -6.21 -18.89 -10.28
N GLY A 519 -6.87 -17.76 -10.59
CA GLY A 519 -6.22 -16.48 -10.89
C GLY A 519 -5.75 -16.34 -12.34
N ASP A 520 -6.12 -17.28 -13.23
CA ASP A 520 -5.75 -17.30 -14.65
C ASP A 520 -6.72 -16.48 -15.53
N ALA A 521 -7.84 -16.00 -14.99
CA ALA A 521 -8.78 -15.13 -15.71
C ALA A 521 -9.34 -14.02 -14.82
N ASN A 522 -9.50 -12.82 -15.40
CA ASN A 522 -10.07 -11.66 -14.72
C ASN A 522 -11.62 -11.66 -14.85
N PRO A 523 -12.37 -11.66 -13.75
CA PRO A 523 -13.84 -11.62 -13.78
C PRO A 523 -14.43 -10.39 -14.47
N ALA A 524 -13.81 -9.22 -14.33
CA ALA A 524 -14.29 -7.98 -14.95
C ALA A 524 -14.17 -8.03 -16.48
N SER A 525 -13.07 -8.59 -16.99
CA SER A 525 -12.89 -8.81 -18.43
C SER A 525 -13.93 -9.79 -18.97
N LEU A 526 -14.18 -10.90 -18.27
CA LEU A 526 -15.18 -11.88 -18.69
C LEU A 526 -16.61 -11.31 -18.66
N LEU A 527 -16.92 -10.41 -17.73
CA LEU A 527 -18.20 -9.71 -17.68
C LEU A 527 -18.36 -8.75 -18.88
N MET A 528 -17.32 -7.99 -19.22
CA MET A 528 -17.31 -7.10 -20.39
C MET A 528 -17.44 -7.87 -21.71
N ASP A 529 -16.81 -9.04 -21.81
CA ASP A 529 -16.85 -9.91 -22.97
C ASP A 529 -18.16 -10.73 -23.08
N GLY A 530 -19.10 -10.58 -22.13
CA GLY A 530 -20.35 -11.34 -22.08
C GLY A 530 -20.18 -12.83 -21.78
N ARG A 531 -19.03 -13.23 -21.22
CA ARG A 531 -18.69 -14.63 -20.88
C ARG A 531 -18.98 -15.00 -19.43
N LEU A 532 -19.18 -13.99 -18.60
CA LEU A 532 -19.68 -14.08 -17.23
C LEU A 532 -20.94 -13.21 -17.15
N GLU A 533 -22.03 -13.76 -16.65
CA GLU A 533 -23.25 -13.01 -16.37
C GLU A 533 -23.56 -13.06 -14.88
N LEU A 534 -23.99 -11.92 -14.33
CA LEU A 534 -24.43 -11.78 -12.95
C LEU A 534 -25.87 -11.25 -12.94
N SER A 535 -26.71 -11.79 -12.08
CA SER A 535 -28.11 -11.35 -11.91
C SER A 535 -28.50 -11.36 -10.43
N GLY A 536 -29.17 -10.31 -9.97
CA GLY A 536 -29.52 -10.10 -8.56
C GLY A 536 -28.72 -8.96 -7.92
N ASP A 537 -28.34 -9.11 -6.66
CA ASP A 537 -27.57 -8.12 -5.92
C ASP A 537 -26.07 -8.19 -6.26
N PHE A 538 -25.64 -7.29 -7.13
CA PHE A 538 -24.26 -7.20 -7.59
C PHE A 538 -23.26 -6.81 -6.49
N GLU A 539 -23.69 -6.19 -5.38
CA GLU A 539 -22.81 -5.86 -4.26
C GLU A 539 -22.31 -7.11 -3.52
N LEU A 540 -22.98 -8.26 -3.71
CA LEU A 540 -22.55 -9.54 -3.15
C LEU A 540 -21.41 -10.17 -3.94
N ALA A 541 -21.25 -9.86 -5.23
CA ALA A 541 -20.28 -10.53 -6.11
C ALA A 541 -18.81 -10.35 -5.64
N PRO A 542 -18.35 -9.15 -5.23
CA PRO A 542 -17.00 -8.98 -4.68
C PRO A 542 -16.80 -9.72 -3.34
N ARG A 543 -17.86 -9.81 -2.54
CA ARG A 543 -17.84 -10.47 -1.22
C ARG A 543 -17.82 -11.99 -1.32
N LEU A 544 -18.21 -12.59 -2.45
CA LEU A 544 -18.11 -14.04 -2.66
C LEU A 544 -16.67 -14.55 -2.46
N SER A 545 -15.69 -13.82 -3.00
CA SER A 545 -14.28 -14.15 -2.81
C SER A 545 -13.87 -14.06 -1.34
N GLU A 546 -14.36 -13.06 -0.60
CA GLU A 546 -14.07 -12.87 0.82
C GLU A 546 -14.70 -13.97 1.69
N MET A 547 -15.97 -14.30 1.45
CA MET A 547 -16.73 -15.33 2.18
C MET A 547 -16.13 -16.73 2.01
N PHE A 548 -15.48 -17.01 0.88
CA PHE A 548 -15.01 -18.36 0.51
C PHE A 548 -13.50 -18.47 0.26
N GLY A 549 -12.73 -17.40 0.50
CA GLY A 549 -11.27 -17.39 0.38
C GLY A 549 -10.74 -17.42 -1.06
N GLY A 550 -11.52 -16.93 -2.02
CA GLY A 550 -11.07 -16.62 -3.38
C GLY A 550 -10.22 -15.34 -3.44
N PRO A 551 -9.54 -15.05 -4.57
CA PRO A 551 -8.86 -13.77 -4.75
C PRO A 551 -9.87 -12.64 -4.63
N SER A 552 -9.62 -11.71 -3.70
CA SER A 552 -10.35 -10.45 -3.59
C SER A 552 -10.20 -9.68 -4.90
N PRO A 553 -11.27 -9.12 -5.48
CA PRO A 553 -11.16 -8.14 -6.57
C PRO A 553 -10.62 -6.78 -6.10
N TYR A 554 -10.37 -6.62 -4.79
CA TYR A 554 -9.82 -5.43 -4.15
C TYR A 554 -8.45 -5.64 -3.51
#